data_AF-A0A7L4TD09-F1
#
_entry.id   AF-A0A7L4TD09-F1
#
_cell.length_a   1.000
_cell.length_b   1.000
_cell.length_c   1.000
_cell.angle_alpha   90.00
_cell.angle_beta   90.00
_cell.angle_gamma   90.00
#
_symmetry.space_group_name_H-M   'P 1'
#
loop_
_entity.id
_entity.type
_entity.pdbx_description
1 polymer ?
#
loop_
_entity_poly.entity_id
_entity_poly.type
_entity_poly.pdbx_seq_one_letter_code
_entity_poly.pdbx_strand_id
1 'polypeptide(L)'
;ELGQLFHNLGSEVTLMQRSERLLKEYDPEIAEAVETALIEQGINLVKGATLERVEQVGKLKKVHVTIDGKKKVVESEQLLVATGRKPNTDSLNLSASGVEVGKRKEILINDYARTSNEKVYAAGDVTLGPQ
;
A
#
# COMPACT_ATOMS: atom_id res chain seq x y z
N GLU A 1 -9.70 -1.37 -5.32
CA GLU A 1 -11.02 -1.52 -4.67
C GLU A 1 -11.63 -0.19 -4.26
N LEU A 2 -11.18 0.46 -3.17
CA LEU A 2 -11.78 1.72 -2.70
C LEU A 2 -11.85 2.82 -3.77
N GLY A 3 -10.83 2.93 -4.64
CA GLY A 3 -10.88 3.85 -5.78
C GLY A 3 -12.07 3.58 -6.72
N GLN A 4 -12.32 2.32 -7.07
CA GLN A 4 -13.46 1.95 -7.92
C GLN A 4 -14.80 2.17 -7.19
N LEU A 5 -14.87 1.92 -5.89
CA LEU A 5 -16.05 2.24 -5.07
C LEU A 5 -16.41 3.72 -5.17
N PHE A 6 -15.45 4.63 -4.93
CA PHE A 6 -15.71 6.07 -5.00
C PHE A 6 -16.00 6.56 -6.43
N HIS A 7 -15.35 5.96 -7.43
CA HIS A 7 -15.63 6.23 -8.82
C HIS A 7 -17.10 5.89 -9.18
N ASN A 8 -17.57 4.71 -8.79
CA ASN A 8 -18.95 4.28 -9.01
C ASN A 8 -19.98 5.13 -8.26
N LEU A 9 -19.57 5.80 -7.18
CA LEU A 9 -20.39 6.77 -6.44
C LEU A 9 -20.31 8.19 -7.02
N GLY A 10 -19.60 8.39 -8.14
CA GLY A 10 -19.56 9.65 -8.89
C GLY A 10 -18.33 10.53 -8.64
N SER A 11 -17.28 10.02 -7.99
CA SER A 11 -16.03 10.77 -7.82
C SER A 11 -15.09 10.61 -9.01
N GLU A 12 -14.40 11.69 -9.41
CA GLU A 12 -13.22 11.56 -10.26
C GLU A 12 -12.08 10.93 -9.45
N VAL A 13 -11.49 9.84 -9.95
CA VAL A 13 -10.49 9.07 -9.22
C VAL A 13 -9.20 8.98 -10.01
N THR A 14 -8.10 9.31 -9.34
CA THR A 14 -6.74 9.10 -9.84
C THR A 14 -6.03 8.11 -8.93
N LEU A 15 -5.67 6.94 -9.46
CA LEU A 15 -4.83 5.96 -8.78
C LEU A 15 -3.36 6.22 -9.10
N MET A 16 -2.54 6.25 -8.06
CA MET A 16 -1.11 6.56 -8.18
C MET A 16 -0.26 5.51 -7.50
N GLN A 17 0.79 5.04 -8.17
CA GLN A 17 1.75 4.09 -7.62
C GLN A 17 3.15 4.28 -8.18
N ARG A 18 4.16 3.83 -7.43
CA ARG A 18 5.57 3.88 -7.85
C ARG A 18 5.91 2.86 -8.93
N SER A 19 5.24 1.71 -8.95
CA SER A 19 5.51 0.66 -9.91
C SER A 19 4.94 0.98 -11.30
N GLU A 20 5.62 0.56 -12.36
CA GLU A 20 5.20 0.78 -13.75
C GLU A 20 3.98 -0.05 -14.17
N ARG A 21 3.70 -1.13 -13.44
CA ARG A 21 2.63 -2.08 -13.74
C ARG A 21 1.73 -2.24 -12.51
N LEU A 22 0.42 -2.16 -12.70
CA LEU A 22 -0.54 -2.50 -11.65
C LEU A 22 -0.33 -3.95 -11.21
N LEU A 23 -0.65 -4.26 -9.95
CA LEU A 23 -0.60 -5.65 -9.44
C LEU A 23 0.73 -6.34 -9.76
N LYS A 24 1.88 -5.66 -9.51
CA LYS A 24 3.22 -6.08 -9.97
C LYS A 24 3.62 -7.53 -9.67
N GLU A 25 3.07 -8.13 -8.62
CA GLU A 25 3.35 -9.51 -8.19
C GLU A 25 2.51 -10.55 -8.95
N TYR A 26 1.52 -10.11 -9.73
CA TYR A 26 0.68 -10.95 -10.60
C TYR A 26 1.25 -11.01 -12.02
N ASP A 27 0.77 -11.99 -12.78
CA ASP A 27 1.11 -12.18 -14.19
C ASP A 27 0.82 -10.91 -15.02
N PRO A 28 1.67 -10.58 -16.02
CA PRO A 28 1.51 -9.39 -16.85
C PRO A 28 0.13 -9.25 -17.49
N GLU A 29 -0.43 -10.35 -18.01
CA GLU A 29 -1.70 -10.37 -18.72
C GLU A 29 -2.88 -10.00 -17.80
N ILE A 30 -2.82 -10.43 -16.54
CA ILE A 30 -3.82 -10.06 -15.52
C ILE A 30 -3.71 -8.57 -15.18
N ALA A 31 -2.49 -8.06 -15.02
CA ALA A 31 -2.27 -6.65 -14.76
C ALA A 31 -2.76 -5.77 -15.92
N GLU A 32 -2.50 -6.17 -17.16
CA GLU A 32 -2.94 -5.46 -18.37
C GLU A 32 -4.47 -5.47 -18.52
N ALA A 33 -5.12 -6.61 -18.26
CA ALA A 33 -6.57 -6.73 -18.31
C ALA A 33 -7.25 -5.82 -17.26
N VAL A 34 -6.75 -5.82 -16.02
CA VAL A 34 -7.27 -4.95 -14.95
C VAL A 34 -6.99 -3.47 -15.26
N GLU A 35 -5.81 -3.14 -15.76
CA GLU A 35 -5.46 -1.78 -16.16
C GLU A 35 -6.41 -1.25 -17.25
N THR A 36 -6.62 -2.05 -18.30
CA THR A 36 -7.55 -1.71 -19.39
C THR A 36 -8.96 -1.48 -18.85
N ALA A 37 -9.48 -2.38 -18.01
CA ALA A 37 -10.82 -2.25 -17.44
C ALA A 37 -10.98 -1.01 -16.55
N LEU A 38 -9.96 -0.64 -15.76
CA LEU A 38 -10.01 0.57 -14.94
C LEU A 38 -9.98 1.85 -15.80
N ILE A 39 -9.20 1.86 -16.88
CA ILE A 39 -9.15 2.98 -17.82
C ILE A 39 -10.48 3.11 -18.56
N GLU A 40 -11.08 2.02 -19.03
CA GLU A 40 -12.38 2.00 -19.70
C GLU A 40 -13.52 2.50 -18.80
N GLN A 41 -13.42 2.28 -17.49
CA GLN A 41 -14.34 2.85 -16.50
C GLN A 41 -14.15 4.37 -16.33
N GLY A 42 -13.00 4.93 -16.72
CA GLY A 42 -12.69 6.34 -16.57
C GLY A 42 -11.85 6.67 -15.33
N ILE A 43 -11.17 5.68 -14.75
CA ILE A 43 -10.22 5.91 -13.66
C ILE A 43 -8.87 6.35 -14.24
N ASN A 44 -8.36 7.49 -13.77
CA ASN A 44 -7.04 7.99 -14.17
C ASN A 44 -5.94 7.17 -13.48
N LEU A 45 -4.92 6.74 -14.23
CA LEU A 45 -3.79 5.98 -13.69
C LEU A 45 -2.49 6.76 -13.83
N VAL A 46 -1.74 6.85 -12.73
CA VAL A 46 -0.43 7.48 -12.65
C VAL A 46 0.57 6.46 -12.12
N LYS A 47 1.26 5.77 -13.04
CA LYS A 47 2.26 4.74 -12.75
C LYS A 47 3.68 5.34 -12.79
N GLY A 48 4.67 4.60 -12.29
CA GLY A 48 6.07 5.08 -12.30
C GLY A 48 6.34 6.32 -11.45
N ALA A 49 5.39 6.69 -10.57
CA ALA A 49 5.43 7.97 -9.88
C ALA A 49 6.32 7.89 -8.63
N THR A 50 7.34 8.75 -8.59
CA THR A 50 8.10 8.99 -7.36
C THR A 50 7.42 10.09 -6.58
N LEU A 51 6.81 9.76 -5.44
CA LEU A 51 6.20 10.74 -4.53
C LEU A 51 7.30 11.55 -3.83
N GLU A 52 7.25 12.88 -3.98
CA GLU A 52 8.22 13.78 -3.37
C GLU A 52 7.66 14.44 -2.09
N ARG A 53 6.43 14.94 -2.18
CA ARG A 53 5.80 15.69 -1.09
C ARG A 53 4.27 15.66 -1.22
N VAL A 54 3.59 15.69 -0.09
CA VAL A 54 2.17 15.99 -0.02
C VAL A 54 1.99 17.27 0.79
N GLU A 55 1.13 18.16 0.33
CA GLU A 55 0.72 19.33 1.10
C GLU A 55 -0.79 19.55 1.02
N GLN A 56 -1.32 20.29 1.98
CA GLN A 56 -2.70 20.74 1.97
C GLN A 56 -2.74 22.26 1.79
N VAL A 57 -3.51 22.71 0.79
CA VAL A 57 -3.73 24.14 0.49
C VAL A 57 -5.23 24.39 0.55
N GLY A 58 -5.68 24.98 1.67
CA GLY A 58 -7.11 25.11 1.96
C GLY A 58 -7.78 23.74 2.08
N LYS A 59 -8.76 23.47 1.21
CA LYS A 59 -9.46 22.17 1.16
C LYS A 59 -8.76 21.13 0.27
N LEU A 60 -7.88 21.58 -0.62
CA LEU A 60 -7.22 20.74 -1.62
C LEU A 60 -5.96 20.08 -1.06
N LYS A 61 -5.71 18.85 -1.48
CA LYS A 61 -4.50 18.08 -1.22
C LYS A 61 -3.71 18.08 -2.52
N LYS A 62 -2.45 18.48 -2.45
CA LYS A 62 -1.53 18.53 -3.60
C LYS A 62 -0.46 17.47 -3.40
N VAL A 63 -0.39 16.51 -4.32
CA VAL A 63 0.62 15.46 -4.34
C VAL A 63 1.66 15.84 -5.40
N HIS A 64 2.87 16.16 -4.94
CA HIS A 64 4.02 16.46 -5.78
C HIS A 64 4.72 15.15 -6.13
N VAL A 65 4.82 14.88 -7.42
CA VAL A 65 5.43 13.65 -7.94
C VAL A 65 6.40 13.93 -9.07
N THR A 66 7.39 13.06 -9.22
CA THR A 66 8.24 13.00 -10.41
C THR A 66 7.89 11.75 -11.21
N ILE A 67 7.62 11.94 -12.50
CA ILE A 67 7.29 10.88 -13.48
C ILE A 67 8.19 11.12 -14.69
N ASP A 68 8.98 10.11 -15.08
CA ASP A 68 9.94 10.23 -16.19
C ASP A 68 10.88 11.44 -16.05
N GLY A 69 11.33 11.73 -14.82
CA GLY A 69 12.17 12.88 -14.50
C GLY A 69 11.47 14.25 -14.55
N LYS A 70 10.15 14.29 -14.81
CA LYS A 70 9.36 15.53 -14.85
C LYS A 70 8.51 15.66 -13.60
N LYS A 71 8.61 16.82 -12.95
CA LYS A 71 7.77 17.19 -11.81
C LYS A 71 6.35 17.48 -12.26
N LYS A 72 5.38 16.93 -11.54
CA LYS A 72 3.95 17.15 -11.71
C LYS A 72 3.28 17.30 -10.35
N VAL A 73 2.13 17.97 -10.34
CA VAL A 73 1.28 18.09 -9.16
C VAL A 73 -0.08 17.54 -9.50
N VAL A 74 -0.58 16.62 -8.67
CA VAL A 74 -1.95 16.11 -8.74
C VAL A 74 -2.74 16.72 -7.58
N GLU A 75 -3.85 17.36 -7.88
CA GLU A 75 -4.70 18.03 -6.89
C GLU A 75 -6.00 17.24 -6.69
N SER A 76 -6.45 17.12 -5.45
CA SER A 76 -7.71 16.45 -5.11
C SER A 76 -8.35 17.01 -3.85
N GLU A 77 -9.67 16.83 -3.71
CA GLU A 77 -10.39 17.20 -2.48
C GLU A 77 -10.14 16.19 -1.35
N GLN A 78 -9.85 14.94 -1.68
CA GLN A 78 -9.55 13.87 -0.73
C GLN A 78 -8.33 13.07 -1.17
N LEU A 79 -7.61 12.53 -0.20
CA LEU A 79 -6.43 11.70 -0.43
C LEU A 79 -6.56 10.41 0.39
N LEU A 80 -6.50 9.27 -0.29
CA LEU A 80 -6.45 7.95 0.32
C LEU A 80 -5.01 7.42 0.26
N VAL A 81 -4.46 7.00 1.41
CA VAL A 81 -3.11 6.41 1.49
C VAL A 81 -3.24 4.91 1.69
N ALA A 82 -2.84 4.14 0.69
CA ALA A 82 -2.90 2.67 0.68
C ALA A 82 -1.52 2.05 0.38
N THR A 83 -0.47 2.51 1.06
CA THR A 83 0.94 2.12 0.80
C THR A 83 1.32 0.75 1.37
N GLY A 84 0.38 0.04 2.00
CA GLY A 84 0.59 -1.23 2.68
C GLY A 84 0.31 -1.13 4.18
N ARG A 85 0.62 -2.21 4.89
CA ARG A 85 0.35 -2.38 6.33
C ARG A 85 1.66 -2.68 7.06
N LYS A 86 1.80 -2.14 8.28
CA LYS A 86 2.90 -2.43 9.20
C LYS A 86 2.36 -3.33 10.32
N PRO A 87 3.07 -4.41 10.70
CA PRO A 87 2.75 -5.19 11.90
C PRO A 87 2.66 -4.31 13.16
N ASN A 88 1.65 -4.55 13.99
CA ASN A 88 1.41 -3.81 15.23
C ASN A 88 2.22 -4.40 16.40
N THR A 89 3.55 -4.27 16.37
CA THR A 89 4.45 -4.85 17.39
C THR A 89 5.07 -3.82 18.34
N ASP A 90 5.00 -2.53 18.02
CA ASP A 90 5.71 -1.47 18.75
C ASP A 90 5.25 -1.35 20.23
N SER A 91 3.98 -1.62 20.53
CA SER A 91 3.39 -1.50 21.88
C SER A 91 3.54 -2.74 22.76
N LEU A 92 4.05 -3.85 22.22
CA LEU A 92 4.00 -5.15 22.89
C LEU A 92 5.22 -5.47 23.77
N ASN A 93 6.28 -4.65 23.70
CA ASN A 93 7.54 -4.86 24.42
C ASN A 93 8.08 -6.30 24.28
N LEU A 94 8.09 -6.82 23.04
CA LEU A 94 8.39 -8.23 22.72
C LEU A 94 9.77 -8.70 23.18
N SER A 95 10.74 -7.78 23.33
CA SER A 95 12.05 -8.10 23.88
C SER A 95 11.97 -8.58 25.33
N ALA A 96 11.04 -8.04 26.13
CA ALA A 96 10.84 -8.47 27.52
C ALA A 96 10.27 -9.89 27.64
N SER A 97 9.63 -10.40 26.58
CA SER A 97 9.12 -11.77 26.50
C SER A 97 10.00 -12.70 25.66
N GLY A 98 11.17 -12.25 25.20
CA GLY A 98 12.09 -13.06 24.40
C GLY A 98 11.55 -13.41 23.01
N VAL A 99 10.69 -12.56 22.43
CA VAL A 99 10.12 -12.72 21.09
C VAL A 99 10.89 -11.88 20.08
N GLU A 100 11.47 -12.53 19.07
CA GLU A 100 12.22 -11.90 17.99
C GLU A 100 11.31 -11.27 16.94
N VAL A 101 11.78 -10.14 16.38
CA VAL A 101 11.11 -9.43 15.29
C VAL A 101 12.03 -9.27 14.08
N GLY A 102 11.46 -9.35 12.89
CA GLY A 102 12.17 -9.19 11.64
C GLY A 102 12.36 -7.73 11.20
N LYS A 103 12.92 -7.56 9.99
CA LYS A 103 13.30 -6.24 9.46
C LYS A 103 12.11 -5.33 9.20
N ARG A 104 10.93 -5.88 8.98
CA ARG A 104 9.68 -5.16 8.72
C ARG A 104 8.81 -5.08 9.99
N LYS A 105 9.38 -5.38 11.17
CA LYS A 105 8.72 -5.38 12.50
C LYS A 105 7.69 -6.49 12.70
N GLU A 106 7.70 -7.50 11.85
CA GLU A 106 6.93 -8.74 11.97
C GLU A 106 7.45 -9.62 13.09
N ILE A 107 6.57 -10.41 13.71
CA ILE A 107 6.99 -11.48 14.63
C ILE A 107 7.49 -12.65 13.80
N LEU A 108 8.72 -13.10 14.06
CA LEU A 108 9.28 -14.26 13.41
C LEU A 108 8.68 -15.53 14.00
N ILE A 109 8.25 -16.43 13.12
CA ILE A 109 7.66 -17.73 13.48
C ILE A 109 8.25 -18.84 12.62
N ASN A 110 8.18 -20.07 13.14
CA ASN A 110 8.40 -21.27 12.33
C ASN A 110 7.08 -21.77 11.69
N ASP A 111 7.15 -22.91 11.00
CA ASP A 111 6.01 -23.56 10.30
C ASP A 111 4.85 -23.94 11.24
N TYR A 112 5.08 -23.97 12.55
CA TYR A 112 4.07 -24.24 13.58
C TYR A 112 3.54 -22.97 14.25
N ALA A 113 3.78 -21.80 13.65
CA ALA A 113 3.42 -20.49 14.19
C ALA A 113 4.06 -20.15 15.55
N ARG A 114 5.11 -20.88 15.94
CA ARG A 114 5.82 -20.70 17.21
C ARG A 114 6.91 -19.64 17.05
N THR A 115 7.02 -18.75 18.02
CA THR A 115 8.05 -17.69 18.06
C THR A 115 9.38 -18.20 18.64
N SER A 116 10.37 -17.32 18.80
CA SER A 116 11.61 -17.61 19.54
C SER A 116 11.37 -17.95 21.03
N ASN A 117 10.24 -17.55 21.60
CA ASN A 117 9.79 -18.05 22.90
C ASN A 117 8.87 -19.26 22.68
N GLU A 118 9.27 -20.43 23.19
CA GLU A 118 8.58 -21.70 22.96
C GLU A 118 7.12 -21.75 23.44
N LYS A 119 6.74 -20.84 24.36
CA LYS A 119 5.39 -20.74 24.92
C LYS A 119 4.54 -19.66 24.23
N VAL A 120 5.11 -18.91 23.29
CA VAL A 120 4.44 -17.82 22.59
C VAL A 120 4.33 -18.16 21.11
N TYR A 121 3.12 -17.98 20.59
CA TYR A 121 2.75 -18.22 19.21
C TYR A 121 2.18 -16.92 18.60
N ALA A 122 2.30 -16.76 17.28
CA ALA A 122 1.78 -15.60 16.57
C ALA A 122 1.20 -16.02 15.21
N ALA A 123 0.11 -15.37 14.79
CA ALA A 123 -0.58 -15.65 13.53
C ALA A 123 -1.23 -14.38 12.96
N GLY A 124 -1.55 -14.41 11.67
CA GLY A 124 -2.17 -13.30 10.93
C GLY A 124 -1.16 -12.23 10.49
N ASP A 125 -1.65 -11.02 10.19
CA ASP A 125 -0.86 -9.90 9.63
C ASP A 125 0.47 -9.61 10.36
N VAL A 126 0.50 -9.89 11.67
CA VAL A 126 1.68 -9.62 12.52
C VAL A 126 2.91 -10.44 12.13
N THR A 127 2.72 -11.55 11.40
CA THR A 127 3.80 -12.43 10.93
C THR A 127 4.20 -12.17 9.47
N LEU A 128 3.56 -11.20 8.79
CA LEU A 128 3.75 -10.91 7.36
C LEU A 128 3.55 -12.11 6.42
N GLY A 129 2.71 -13.07 6.81
CA GLY A 129 2.11 -14.01 5.85
C GLY A 129 1.22 -13.30 4.82
N PRO A 130 0.59 -14.05 3.89
CA PRO A 130 -0.41 -13.49 2.97
C PRO A 130 -1.51 -12.74 3.73
N GLN A 131 -1.83 -11.51 3.27
CA GLN A 131 -2.83 -10.59 3.85
C GLN A 131 -3.86 -10.20 2.79
#